data_AF-X5XZQ1-F1
#
_entry.id   AF-X5XZQ1-F1
#
_cell.length_a   1.000
_cell.length_b   1.000
_cell.length_c   1.000
_cell.angle_alpha   90.00
_cell.angle_beta   90.00
_cell.angle_gamma   90.00
#
_symmetry.space_group_name_H-M   'P 1'
#
loop_
_entity.id
_entity.type
_entity.pdbx_description
1 polymer ?
#
loop_
_entity_poly.entity_id
_entity_poly.type
_entity_poly.pdbx_seq_one_letter_code
_entity_poly.pdbx_strand_id
1 'polypeptide(L)'
;MKTALSAMPVKVASMLAGSPSCCAWAGTVLRTPNLQMPRDVRALLVGRKLLQAKLLDVELSIRRILRGYGLKVGEVSRGRFEARIRDLIEDHDMLATASANHDGMMWQSWC
;
A
#
# COMPACT_ATOMS: atom_id res chain seq x y z
N MET A 1 -44.69 45.66 -35.49
CA MET A 1 -44.55 44.45 -36.35
C MET A 1 -43.07 44.22 -36.59
N LYS A 2 -42.54 43.01 -36.29
CA LYS A 2 -41.43 42.24 -36.93
C LYS A 2 -40.29 43.05 -37.61
N THR A 3 -38.98 42.85 -37.46
CA THR A 3 -38.10 41.75 -36.97
C THR A 3 -36.63 42.19 -37.17
N ALA A 4 -35.72 41.65 -36.35
CA ALA A 4 -34.37 41.12 -36.66
C ALA A 4 -33.23 41.97 -37.31
N LEU A 5 -32.07 41.87 -36.62
CA LEU A 5 -30.67 41.76 -37.10
C LEU A 5 -29.99 42.92 -37.87
N SER A 6 -28.92 43.47 -37.29
CA SER A 6 -27.56 43.59 -37.91
C SER A 6 -26.65 44.39 -36.98
N ALA A 7 -25.82 43.72 -36.17
CA ALA A 7 -24.38 43.50 -36.40
C ALA A 7 -23.48 44.64 -35.87
N MET A 8 -22.72 44.33 -34.82
CA MET A 8 -21.49 45.04 -34.43
C MET A 8 -20.33 44.63 -35.38
N PRO A 9 -19.15 45.28 -35.37
CA PRO A 9 -18.16 45.02 -34.32
C PRO A 9 -17.43 46.31 -33.85
N VAL A 10 -17.45 46.67 -32.57
CA VAL A 10 -16.50 46.25 -31.53
C VAL A 10 -15.09 45.92 -32.05
N LYS A 11 -14.23 46.93 -31.91
CA LYS A 11 -12.78 46.90 -31.64
C LYS A 11 -12.09 45.54 -31.86
N VAL A 12 -11.46 45.40 -33.03
CA VAL A 12 -10.50 44.35 -33.33
C VAL A 12 -9.31 44.49 -32.37
N ALA A 13 -9.21 43.57 -31.41
CA ALA A 13 -8.01 43.37 -30.63
C ALA A 13 -6.92 42.82 -31.56
N SER A 14 -5.74 43.43 -31.50
CA SER A 14 -4.51 42.89 -32.07
C SER A 14 -4.24 41.52 -31.43
N MET A 15 -4.41 40.46 -32.21
CA MET A 15 -4.02 39.10 -31.85
C MET A 15 -2.50 39.06 -31.73
N LEU A 16 -1.99 39.08 -30.51
CA LEU A 16 -0.73 38.41 -30.20
C LEU A 16 -0.93 36.93 -30.52
N ALA A 17 -0.01 36.41 -31.33
CA ALA A 17 -0.03 35.06 -31.86
C ALA A 17 -0.28 34.01 -30.77
N GLY A 18 -1.33 33.21 -30.95
CA GLY A 18 -1.64 32.11 -30.04
C GLY A 18 -3.01 31.50 -30.26
N SER A 19 -3.38 31.20 -31.51
CA SER A 19 -4.59 30.41 -31.79
C SER A 19 -4.46 29.01 -31.18
N PRO A 20 -5.41 28.53 -30.35
CA PRO A 20 -5.42 27.17 -29.81
C PRO A 20 -5.70 26.07 -30.85
N SER A 21 -5.81 26.40 -32.14
CA SER A 21 -6.01 25.41 -33.20
C SER A 21 -4.74 24.61 -33.55
N CYS A 22 -3.59 24.93 -32.94
CA CYS A 22 -2.37 24.12 -33.06
C CYS A 22 -2.29 22.94 -32.06
N CYS A 23 -3.36 22.64 -31.33
CA CYS A 23 -3.46 21.47 -30.44
C CYS A 23 -3.23 20.11 -31.15
N ALA A 24 -3.04 20.07 -32.47
CA ALA A 24 -2.80 18.86 -33.25
C ALA A 24 -1.33 18.63 -33.71
N TRP A 25 -0.37 19.51 -33.39
CA TRP A 25 1.02 19.34 -33.82
C TRP A 25 2.06 19.65 -32.75
N ALA A 26 1.86 19.10 -31.56
CA ALA A 26 2.96 18.88 -30.62
C ALA A 26 2.76 17.48 -30.01
N GLY A 27 3.09 16.47 -30.80
CA GLY A 27 3.29 15.12 -30.31
C GLY A 27 4.46 15.10 -29.35
N THR A 28 4.20 15.43 -28.09
CA THR A 28 4.97 14.98 -26.93
C THR A 28 3.98 15.08 -25.79
N VAL A 29 3.55 13.92 -25.30
CA VAL A 29 2.89 13.76 -24.00
C VAL A 29 3.55 14.75 -23.07
N LEU A 30 2.80 15.71 -22.51
CA LEU A 30 3.24 16.47 -21.36
C LEU A 30 3.59 15.43 -20.29
N ARG A 31 4.84 14.98 -20.33
CA ARG A 31 5.46 14.22 -19.27
C ARG A 31 5.50 15.24 -18.17
N THR A 32 4.46 15.21 -17.34
CA THR A 32 4.51 15.84 -16.03
C THR A 32 5.90 15.52 -15.50
N PRO A 33 6.76 16.52 -15.23
CA PRO A 33 8.04 16.24 -14.62
C PRO A 33 7.66 15.47 -13.38
N ASN A 34 8.01 14.18 -13.40
CA ASN A 34 7.65 13.22 -12.39
C ASN A 34 7.93 13.95 -11.08
N LEU A 35 6.95 14.05 -10.18
CA LEU A 35 7.20 14.53 -8.82
C LEU A 35 8.09 13.45 -8.20
N GLN A 36 9.36 13.49 -8.62
CA GLN A 36 10.31 12.42 -8.52
C GLN A 36 10.77 12.55 -7.10
N MET A 37 10.03 11.90 -6.21
CA MET A 37 10.42 11.73 -4.82
C MET A 37 11.93 11.38 -4.82
N PRO A 38 12.75 11.95 -3.94
CA PRO A 38 14.18 11.65 -3.92
C PRO A 38 14.38 10.12 -3.96
N ARG A 39 15.41 9.63 -4.66
CA ARG A 39 15.65 8.18 -4.83
C ARG A 39 15.66 7.47 -3.47
N ASP A 40 16.19 8.15 -2.46
CA ASP A 40 16.30 7.69 -1.08
C ASP A 40 14.92 7.53 -0.41
N VAL A 41 14.01 8.50 -0.62
CA VAL A 41 12.64 8.43 -0.10
C VAL A 41 11.87 7.28 -0.73
N ARG A 42 12.03 7.04 -2.04
CA ARG A 42 11.42 5.86 -2.69
C ARG A 42 11.99 4.56 -2.14
N ALA A 43 13.30 4.47 -1.97
CA ALA A 43 13.96 3.28 -1.43
C ALA A 43 13.44 2.93 -0.02
N LEU A 44 13.32 3.93 0.87
CA LEU A 44 12.78 3.74 2.21
C LEU A 44 11.31 3.29 2.19
N LEU A 45 10.47 3.89 1.34
CA LEU A 45 9.06 3.50 1.24
C LEU A 45 8.88 2.09 0.67
N VAL A 46 9.70 1.68 -0.30
CA VAL A 46 9.72 0.30 -0.82
C VAL A 46 10.18 -0.68 0.25
N GLY A 47 11.25 -0.37 0.98
CA GLY A 47 11.73 -1.18 2.10
C GLY A 47 10.65 -1.35 3.17
N ARG A 48 9.95 -0.27 3.54
CA ARG A 48 8.83 -0.34 4.50
C ARG A 48 7.69 -1.24 4.00
N LYS A 49 7.31 -1.12 2.73
CA LYS A 49 6.27 -1.99 2.13
C LYS A 49 6.69 -3.46 2.11
N LEU A 50 7.97 -3.73 1.81
CA LEU A 50 8.52 -5.08 1.82
C LEU A 50 8.45 -5.68 3.23
N LEU A 51 8.88 -4.95 4.26
CA LEU A 51 8.77 -5.40 5.65
C LEU A 51 7.32 -5.66 6.05
N GLN A 52 6.39 -4.79 5.69
CA GLN A 52 4.96 -4.99 5.95
C GLN A 52 4.39 -6.24 5.26
N ALA A 53 4.79 -6.50 4.01
CA ALA A 53 4.37 -7.69 3.29
C ALA A 53 4.93 -8.97 3.95
N LYS A 54 6.20 -8.96 4.36
CA LYS A 54 6.81 -10.11 5.03
C LYS A 54 6.21 -10.40 6.40
N LEU A 55 5.89 -9.36 7.18
CA LEU A 55 5.17 -9.54 8.44
C LEU A 55 3.80 -10.19 8.21
N LEU A 56 3.06 -9.74 7.20
CA LEU A 56 1.79 -10.36 6.83
C LEU A 56 1.94 -11.81 6.37
N ASP A 57 2.96 -12.11 5.55
CA ASP A 57 3.24 -13.47 5.09
C ASP A 57 3.49 -14.41 6.28
N VAL A 58 4.21 -13.94 7.30
CA VAL A 58 4.47 -14.68 8.55
C VAL A 58 3.19 -14.86 9.37
N GLU A 59 2.38 -13.81 9.56
CA GLU A 59 1.10 -13.93 10.27
C GLU A 59 0.16 -14.94 9.59
N LEU A 60 0.08 -14.92 8.25
CA LEU A 60 -0.75 -15.83 7.48
C LEU A 60 -0.22 -17.27 7.51
N SER A 61 1.10 -17.47 7.47
CA SER A 61 1.71 -18.80 7.57
C SER A 61 1.43 -19.44 8.93
N ILE A 62 1.51 -18.68 10.02
CA ILE A 62 1.15 -19.14 11.37
C ILE A 62 -0.32 -19.51 11.44
N ARG A 63 -1.24 -18.68 10.92
CA ARG A 63 -2.67 -19.04 10.85
C ARG A 63 -2.92 -20.32 10.07
N ARG A 64 -2.16 -20.58 8.99
CA ARG A 64 -2.26 -21.81 8.22
C ARG A 64 -1.81 -23.02 9.03
N ILE A 65 -0.70 -22.91 9.76
CA ILE A 65 -0.19 -23.96 10.64
C ILE A 65 -1.23 -24.28 11.73
N LEU A 66 -1.74 -23.25 12.42
CA LEU A 66 -2.74 -23.41 13.48
C LEU A 66 -4.04 -24.06 12.99
N ARG A 67 -4.47 -23.76 11.75
CA ARG A 67 -5.61 -24.46 11.12
C ARG A 67 -5.35 -25.95 10.91
N GLY A 68 -4.10 -26.36 10.68
CA GLY A 68 -3.71 -27.77 10.59
C GLY A 68 -3.93 -28.53 11.91
N TYR A 69 -3.85 -27.83 13.05
CA TYR A 69 -4.15 -28.37 14.37
C TYR A 69 -5.63 -28.20 14.79
N GLY A 70 -6.49 -27.68 13.92
CA GLY A 70 -7.89 -27.40 14.24
C GLY A 70 -8.12 -26.13 15.07
N LEU A 71 -7.07 -25.36 15.39
CA LEU A 71 -7.16 -24.12 16.16
C LEU A 71 -7.53 -22.94 15.27
N LYS A 72 -8.56 -22.19 15.67
CA LYS A 72 -9.06 -21.01 14.95
C LYS A 72 -8.68 -19.73 15.68
N VAL A 73 -7.80 -18.94 15.07
CA VAL A 73 -7.33 -17.67 15.66
C VAL A 73 -8.42 -16.58 15.70
N GLY A 74 -9.37 -16.60 14.76
CA GLY A 74 -10.42 -15.57 14.65
C GLY A 74 -9.91 -14.23 14.10
N GLU A 75 -10.77 -13.22 14.08
CA GLU A 75 -10.38 -11.85 13.73
C GLU A 75 -9.61 -11.21 14.89
N VAL A 76 -8.38 -10.76 14.63
CA VAL A 76 -7.49 -10.20 15.66
C VAL A 76 -6.71 -9.05 15.04
N SER A 77 -6.67 -7.93 15.74
CA SER A 77 -5.82 -6.79 15.38
C SER A 77 -4.33 -7.18 15.44
N ARG A 78 -3.51 -6.68 14.51
CA ARG A 78 -2.06 -7.03 14.40
C ARG A 78 -1.31 -6.99 15.74
N GLY A 79 -1.52 -5.98 16.57
CA GLY A 79 -0.84 -5.84 17.86
C GLY A 79 -1.27 -6.83 18.95
N ARG A 80 -2.37 -7.56 18.77
CA ARG A 80 -2.87 -8.57 19.73
C ARG A 80 -2.73 -10.00 19.19
N PHE A 81 -2.17 -10.18 18.00
CA PHE A 81 -2.06 -11.49 17.36
C PHE A 81 -1.19 -12.45 18.17
N GLU A 82 -0.04 -11.98 18.68
CA GLU A 82 0.86 -12.77 19.52
C GLU A 82 0.20 -13.22 20.82
N ALA A 83 -0.43 -12.29 21.56
CA ALA A 83 -1.15 -12.62 22.79
C ALA A 83 -2.25 -13.66 22.55
N ARG A 84 -3.04 -13.48 21.48
CA ARG A 84 -4.08 -14.45 21.12
C ARG A 84 -3.53 -15.84 20.77
N ILE A 85 -2.36 -15.91 20.14
CA ILE A 85 -1.70 -17.19 19.86
C ILE A 85 -1.24 -17.86 21.16
N ARG A 86 -0.67 -17.10 22.10
CA ARG A 86 -0.26 -17.64 23.40
C ARG A 86 -1.46 -18.26 24.14
N ASP A 87 -2.57 -17.53 24.24
CA ASP A 87 -3.80 -18.05 24.86
C ASP A 87 -4.25 -19.37 24.18
N LEU A 88 -4.24 -19.43 22.84
CA LEU A 88 -4.66 -20.61 22.09
C LEU A 88 -3.70 -21.81 22.23
N ILE A 89 -2.43 -21.56 22.49
CA ILE A 89 -1.42 -22.60 22.68
C ILE A 89 -1.49 -23.15 24.11
N GLU A 90 -1.71 -22.28 25.11
CA GLU A 90 -1.91 -22.67 26.52
C GLU A 90 -3.13 -23.58 26.69
N ASP A 91 -4.20 -23.32 25.93
CA ASP A 91 -5.40 -24.16 25.91
C ASP A 91 -5.20 -25.55 25.25
N HIS A 92 -4.02 -25.84 24.67
CA HIS A 92 -3.76 -27.07 23.90
C HIS A 92 -2.47 -27.78 24.34
N ASP A 93 -2.61 -28.80 25.19
CA ASP A 93 -1.52 -29.54 25.88
C ASP A 93 -0.29 -29.91 25.03
N MET A 94 -0.50 -30.45 23.82
CA MET A 94 0.61 -30.82 22.94
C MET A 94 1.42 -29.62 22.42
N LEU A 95 0.76 -28.49 22.17
CA LEU A 95 1.40 -27.27 21.67
C LEU A 95 2.02 -26.48 22.82
N ALA A 96 1.37 -26.47 23.99
CA ALA A 96 1.91 -25.89 25.22
C ALA A 96 3.27 -26.53 25.56
N THR A 97 3.37 -27.86 25.54
CA THR A 97 4.61 -28.59 25.80
C THR A 97 5.70 -28.26 24.78
N ALA A 98 5.36 -28.15 23.50
CA ALA A 98 6.31 -27.78 22.44
C ALA A 98 6.81 -26.33 22.57
N SER A 99 5.94 -25.40 22.96
CA SER A 99 6.31 -23.99 23.17
C SER A 99 7.27 -23.81 24.36
N ALA A 100 6.99 -24.48 25.48
CA ALA A 100 7.83 -24.44 26.68
C ALA A 100 9.26 -24.97 26.41
N ASN A 101 9.40 -25.96 25.53
CA ASN A 101 10.70 -26.52 25.16
C ASN A 101 11.53 -25.56 24.28
N HIS A 102 10.88 -24.73 23.47
CA HIS A 102 11.57 -23.86 22.52
C HIS A 102 12.13 -22.58 23.16
N ASP A 103 11.45 -22.04 24.18
CA ASP A 103 11.88 -20.81 24.87
C ASP A 103 13.23 -20.99 25.61
N GLY A 104 13.54 -22.22 26.06
CA GLY A 104 14.82 -22.55 26.72
C GLY A 104 15.97 -22.87 25.75
N MET A 105 15.68 -23.34 24.53
CA MET A 105 16.70 -23.76 23.56
C MET A 105 17.15 -22.63 22.62
N MET A 106 16.26 -21.68 22.29
CA MET A 106 16.59 -20.60 21.34
C MET A 106 17.75 -19.70 21.83
N TRP A 107 17.84 -19.44 23.14
CA TRP A 107 18.92 -18.64 23.74
C TRP A 107 20.26 -19.37 23.86
N GLN A 108 20.28 -20.71 23.81
CA GLN A 108 21.50 -21.49 23.94
C GLN A 108 22.17 -21.81 22.60
N SER A 109 21.44 -21.79 21.49
CA SER A 109 22.00 -22.10 20.16
C SER A 109 22.50 -20.87 19.39
N TRP A 110 22.23 -19.67 19.91
CA TRP A 110 22.61 -18.38 19.30
C TRP A 110 23.72 -17.65 20.07
N CYS A 111 24.22 -18.26 21.15
CA CYS A 111 25.50 -17.95 21.82
C CYS A 111 26.52 -19.03 21.46
#